data_AF-A0A2V4E476-F1
#
_entry.id   AF-A0A2V4E476-F1
#
_cell.length_a   1.000
_cell.length_b   1.000
_cell.length_c   1.000
_cell.angle_alpha   90.00
_cell.angle_beta   90.00
_cell.angle_gamma   90.00
#
_symmetry.space_group_name_H-M   'P 1'
#
loop_
_entity.id
_entity.type
_entity.pdbx_description
1 polymer ?
#
loop_
_entity_poly.entity_id
_entity_poly.type
_entity_poly.pdbx_seq_one_letter_code
_entity_poly.pdbx_strand_id
1 'polypeptide(L)'
;MTSSGNIYQKIISAIITDISQDLLEQLIKTNSITVLIDQAIETITTTYQQLKSDNSSQNDDNQSNFTLPLAYVVPITHWLELKPEKDVQLLKFKELQKQNTSNDSSENLVSDRKSPISYSPRFHLPNMKVGNNYSAKIEIDSPYTDAEIIIENILINQPDLNLTFNKQTNTIEGTPTISGTFTLDIIWKVTDGVAQTTKIDIIINPDPDSLWKNIPADENDIYYKPSLAHQFIETEQLKIAAASCRGRSHAHVGSFRDDDFFIDSLSNGWNITIVADGAGSAKNSRKGSQLAVNTVGQYLKHQLLDSANQDLLSCVKKWDHASTQSAGTQFKTWFRDAILLAIKQLEVEADKTNRPLKSYSTTLLIAVTLKMDNDLFAATFSVGDGAIAAFSYKDNIRLLANTDNGEFAGQTRFLDNSILREADFYSRIRIGKWPEINYFLLMTDGISDPKFETDFQLNNKDKWLQLIDELNPYLATPVNPAEALLDWMKFSSPGHHDDRTLIVIW
;
A
#
# COMPACT_ATOMS: atom_id res chain seq x y z
N MET A 1 -3.83 32.93 31.36
CA MET A 1 -3.15 31.91 30.53
C MET A 1 -3.31 32.28 29.05
N THR A 2 -2.78 33.34 28.43
CA THR A 2 -1.60 34.22 28.51
C THR A 2 -0.23 33.60 28.17
N SER A 3 0.19 33.95 26.94
CA SER A 3 1.55 34.19 26.38
C SER A 3 2.29 33.12 25.56
N SER A 4 2.01 31.82 25.66
CA SER A 4 2.77 30.81 24.90
C SER A 4 2.37 30.66 23.42
N GLY A 5 1.13 30.99 23.04
CA GLY A 5 0.64 30.84 21.65
C GLY A 5 1.12 31.90 20.66
N ASN A 6 1.67 33.03 21.12
CA ASN A 6 2.02 34.17 20.26
C ASN A 6 3.46 34.08 19.70
N ILE A 7 4.37 33.39 20.40
CA ILE A 7 5.78 33.30 20.00
C ILE A 7 5.99 32.34 18.82
N TYR A 8 5.25 31.23 18.78
CA TYR A 8 5.33 30.25 17.68
C TYR A 8 4.81 30.82 16.37
N GLN A 9 3.70 31.56 16.39
CA GLN A 9 3.18 32.25 15.20
C GLN A 9 4.13 33.33 14.71
N LYS A 10 4.81 34.06 15.61
CA LYS A 10 5.82 35.06 15.23
C LYS A 10 7.08 34.44 14.61
N ILE A 11 7.54 33.29 15.12
CA ILE A 11 8.68 32.55 14.56
C ILE A 11 8.33 31.99 13.18
N ILE A 12 7.15 31.40 13.02
CA ILE A 12 6.67 30.85 11.74
C ILE A 12 6.45 31.98 10.72
N SER A 13 5.86 33.11 11.11
CA SER A 13 5.76 34.28 10.23
C SER A 13 7.12 34.84 9.85
N ALA A 14 8.10 34.92 10.77
CA ALA A 14 9.45 35.39 10.43
C ALA A 14 10.16 34.47 9.42
N ILE A 15 10.01 33.15 9.57
CA ILE A 15 10.55 32.15 8.62
C ILE A 15 9.93 32.27 7.23
N ILE A 16 8.63 32.58 7.15
CA ILE A 16 7.89 32.65 5.88
C ILE A 16 8.06 34.01 5.19
N THR A 17 8.35 35.09 5.92
CA THR A 17 8.33 36.45 5.36
C THR A 17 9.69 36.92 4.81
N ASP A 18 10.82 36.33 5.24
CA ASP A 18 12.17 36.81 4.87
C ASP A 18 12.86 36.05 3.73
N ILE A 19 12.23 35.03 3.15
CA ILE A 19 12.76 34.41 1.92
C ILE A 19 12.00 35.00 0.74
N SER A 20 12.54 36.07 0.15
CA SER A 20 11.98 36.63 -1.08
C SER A 20 11.99 35.58 -2.19
N GLN A 21 10.94 35.55 -3.02
CA GLN A 21 10.84 34.61 -4.15
C GLN A 21 12.06 34.69 -5.09
N ASP A 22 12.66 35.88 -5.24
CA ASP A 22 13.86 36.10 -6.04
C ASP A 22 15.11 35.37 -5.48
N LEU A 23 15.21 35.23 -4.16
CA LEU A 23 16.32 34.51 -3.52
C LEU A 23 16.19 33.00 -3.73
N LEU A 24 14.96 32.48 -3.69
CA LEU A 24 14.65 31.07 -3.93
C LEU A 24 15.00 30.65 -5.37
N GLU A 25 14.74 31.50 -6.36
CA GLU A 25 15.10 31.23 -7.77
C GLU A 25 16.61 31.29 -8.05
N GLN A 26 17.37 32.15 -7.36
CA GLN A 26 18.84 32.18 -7.47
C GLN A 26 19.51 30.95 -6.83
N LEU A 27 18.95 30.45 -5.73
CA LEU A 27 19.50 29.32 -4.98
C LEU A 27 19.23 27.96 -5.65
N ILE A 28 18.11 27.84 -6.37
CA ILE A 28 17.83 26.68 -7.25
C ILE A 28 18.85 26.60 -8.41
N LYS A 29 19.35 27.74 -8.91
CA LYS A 29 20.34 27.79 -10.01
C LYS A 29 21.76 27.39 -9.63
N THR A 30 22.12 27.37 -8.33
CA THR A 30 23.51 27.20 -7.86
C THR A 30 23.77 25.91 -7.09
N ASN A 31 22.75 25.06 -6.94
CA ASN A 31 22.84 23.69 -6.40
C ASN A 31 23.58 23.57 -5.04
N SER A 32 23.48 24.59 -4.19
CA SER A 32 24.10 24.60 -2.84
C SER A 32 23.05 24.67 -1.75
N ILE A 33 22.33 23.56 -1.57
CA ILE A 33 21.32 23.35 -0.51
C ILE A 33 21.93 23.52 0.90
N THR A 34 23.22 23.25 1.07
CA THR A 34 23.92 23.37 2.35
C THR A 34 23.98 24.81 2.86
N VAL A 35 24.20 25.78 1.97
CA VAL A 35 24.26 27.21 2.33
C VAL A 35 22.89 27.72 2.81
N LEU A 36 21.82 27.20 2.22
CA LEU A 36 20.43 27.49 2.60
C LEU A 36 20.09 27.00 4.01
N ILE A 37 20.56 25.80 4.36
CA ILE A 37 20.35 25.20 5.67
C ILE A 37 21.16 25.94 6.73
N ASP A 38 22.43 26.27 6.45
CA ASP A 38 23.29 26.98 7.39
C ASP A 38 22.77 28.39 7.69
N GLN A 39 22.30 29.12 6.67
CA GLN A 39 21.71 30.45 6.86
C GLN A 39 20.35 30.40 7.59
N ALA A 40 19.53 29.38 7.34
CA ALA A 40 18.28 29.20 8.08
C ALA A 40 18.54 28.92 9.57
N ILE A 41 19.55 28.10 9.88
CA ILE A 41 19.97 27.80 11.26
C ILE A 41 20.51 29.06 11.94
N GLU A 42 21.33 29.86 11.25
CA GLU A 42 21.88 31.10 11.79
C GLU A 42 20.79 32.13 12.10
N THR A 43 19.80 32.30 11.21
CA THR A 43 18.66 33.20 11.42
C THR A 43 17.81 32.75 12.61
N ILE A 44 17.46 31.46 12.69
CA ILE A 44 16.69 30.91 13.83
C ILE A 44 17.45 31.11 15.14
N THR A 45 18.77 30.88 15.13
CA THR A 45 19.63 31.02 16.32
C THR A 45 19.70 32.47 16.79
N THR A 46 19.82 33.41 15.85
CA THR A 46 19.92 34.85 16.15
C THR A 46 18.58 35.41 16.68
N THR A 47 17.47 35.04 16.05
CA THR A 47 16.12 35.44 16.51
C THR A 47 15.81 34.85 17.89
N TYR A 48 16.22 33.61 18.15
CA TYR A 48 16.08 33.01 19.48
C TYR A 48 16.89 33.75 20.55
N GLN A 49 18.13 34.17 20.23
CA GLN A 49 18.96 34.92 21.16
C GLN A 49 18.41 36.32 21.46
N GLN A 50 17.88 37.04 20.46
CA GLN A 50 17.21 38.33 20.65
C GLN A 50 15.95 38.22 21.51
N LEU A 51 15.10 37.21 21.28
CA LEU A 51 13.91 36.98 22.10
C LEU A 51 14.24 36.56 23.54
N LYS A 52 15.40 35.94 23.75
CA LYS A 52 15.92 35.59 25.08
C LYS A 52 16.48 36.82 25.81
N SER A 53 17.13 37.75 25.11
CA SER A 53 17.56 39.02 25.72
C SER A 53 16.39 39.94 26.07
N ASP A 54 15.36 40.01 25.22
CA ASP A 54 14.20 40.89 25.44
C ASP A 54 13.34 40.46 26.63
N ASN A 55 13.28 39.15 26.94
CA ASN A 55 12.56 38.62 28.11
C ASN A 55 13.35 38.71 29.43
N SER A 56 14.65 39.06 29.40
CA SER A 56 15.47 39.19 30.61
C SER A 56 15.30 40.55 31.33
N SER A 57 14.42 41.42 30.82
CA SER A 57 14.13 42.75 31.39
C SER A 57 12.81 42.84 32.15
N GLN A 58 12.14 41.71 32.45
CA GLN A 58 10.98 41.66 33.34
C GLN A 58 11.22 40.69 34.49
N ASN A 59 11.42 41.25 35.70
CA ASN A 59 11.43 40.53 36.96
C ASN A 59 10.01 40.01 37.27
N ASP A 60 9.84 38.70 37.46
CA ASP A 60 9.54 38.11 38.77
C ASP A 60 9.36 36.58 38.69
N ASP A 61 10.08 35.93 39.59
CA ASP A 61 10.00 34.58 40.14
C ASP A 61 8.94 33.61 39.59
N ASN A 62 9.38 32.71 38.72
CA ASN A 62 9.14 31.27 38.87
C ASN A 62 10.12 30.48 37.97
N GLN A 63 11.20 29.99 38.58
CA GLN A 63 12.06 28.98 37.96
C GLN A 63 11.25 27.69 37.76
N SER A 64 10.81 27.45 36.53
CA SER A 64 10.51 26.11 36.04
C SER A 64 11.39 25.84 34.83
N ASN A 65 12.23 24.80 34.94
CA ASN A 65 13.07 24.30 33.88
C ASN A 65 12.22 24.00 32.64
N PHE A 66 12.29 24.86 31.62
CA PHE A 66 11.68 24.60 30.33
C PHE A 66 12.58 23.62 29.56
N THR A 67 12.29 22.34 29.68
CA THR A 67 12.90 21.29 28.83
C THR A 67 12.00 21.12 27.61
N LEU A 68 12.52 21.40 26.41
CA LEU A 68 11.79 21.13 25.16
C LEU A 68 11.65 19.60 24.97
N PRO A 69 10.44 19.06 24.73
CA PRO A 69 10.28 17.72 24.22
C PRO A 69 10.80 17.68 22.78
N LEU A 70 11.72 16.76 22.51
CA LEU A 70 12.37 16.54 21.21
C LEU A 70 11.42 15.88 20.18
N ALA A 71 10.18 16.38 20.04
CA ALA A 71 9.13 15.75 19.24
C ALA A 71 8.57 16.64 18.11
N TYR A 72 9.07 17.87 17.92
CA TYR A 72 8.61 18.74 16.82
C TYR A 72 9.75 19.49 16.11
N VAL A 73 10.91 18.83 15.99
CA VAL A 73 11.88 19.13 14.93
C VAL A 73 11.87 17.93 14.01
N VAL A 74 11.18 18.06 12.88
CA VAL A 74 11.24 17.10 11.78
C VAL A 74 12.73 16.89 11.44
N PRO A 75 13.24 15.65 11.44
CA PRO A 75 14.64 15.46 11.18
C PRO A 75 14.90 15.68 9.68
N ILE A 76 15.65 16.74 9.38
CA ILE A 76 16.34 16.97 8.10
C ILE A 76 17.29 15.79 7.75
N THR A 77 17.47 14.82 8.64
CA THR A 77 18.24 13.60 8.39
C THR A 77 17.57 12.63 7.41
N HIS A 78 16.29 12.79 7.06
CA HIS A 78 15.65 11.92 6.04
C HIS A 78 15.99 12.33 4.59
N TRP A 79 16.64 13.47 4.37
CA TRP A 79 17.17 13.87 3.06
C TRP A 79 18.62 13.40 2.83
N LEU A 80 19.26 12.78 3.82
CA LEU A 80 20.67 12.36 3.79
C LEU A 80 20.91 10.88 3.43
N GLU A 81 19.86 10.07 3.19
CA GLU A 81 20.00 8.65 2.83
C GLU A 81 19.78 8.33 1.34
N LEU A 82 19.74 9.34 0.47
CA LEU A 82 19.87 9.14 -0.98
C LEU A 82 21.30 9.46 -1.43
N LYS A 83 22.22 8.54 -1.16
CA LYS A 83 23.49 8.45 -1.91
C LYS A 83 23.37 7.38 -3.00
N PRO A 84 23.49 7.74 -4.28
CA PRO A 84 24.18 6.92 -5.26
C PRO A 84 25.62 7.43 -5.40
N GLU A 85 26.56 6.51 -5.28
CA GLU A 85 27.99 6.65 -5.51
C GLU A 85 28.31 7.31 -6.86
N LYS A 86 28.49 8.64 -6.91
CA LYS A 86 29.07 9.32 -8.10
C LYS A 86 30.26 10.24 -7.84
N ASP A 87 30.59 10.56 -6.58
CA ASP A 87 31.61 11.59 -6.31
C ASP A 87 33.01 11.07 -5.95
N VAL A 88 33.23 9.75 -5.87
CA VAL A 88 34.57 9.20 -5.56
C VAL A 88 35.44 9.00 -6.83
N GLN A 89 34.87 8.98 -8.02
CA GLN A 89 35.66 8.86 -9.26
C GLN A 89 36.11 10.20 -9.87
N LEU A 90 35.47 11.32 -9.52
CA LEU A 90 35.79 12.64 -10.11
C LEU A 90 37.01 13.32 -9.45
N LEU A 91 37.35 12.94 -8.22
CA LEU A 91 38.52 13.46 -7.50
C LEU A 91 39.83 12.78 -7.93
N LYS A 92 39.80 11.48 -8.27
CA LYS A 92 40.99 10.79 -8.83
C LYS A 92 41.35 11.24 -10.24
N PHE A 93 40.39 11.72 -11.03
CA PHE A 93 40.64 12.21 -12.40
C PHE A 93 41.29 13.60 -12.45
N LYS A 94 41.05 14.45 -11.45
CA LYS A 94 41.63 15.81 -11.39
C LYS A 94 43.04 15.86 -10.81
N GLU A 95 43.43 14.90 -9.98
CA GLU A 95 44.82 14.79 -9.49
C GLU A 95 45.77 14.21 -10.56
N LEU A 96 45.29 13.32 -11.43
CA LEU A 96 46.07 12.78 -12.55
C LEU A 96 46.28 13.79 -13.70
N GLN A 97 45.45 14.83 -13.81
CA GLN A 97 45.60 15.88 -14.84
C GLN A 97 46.48 17.06 -14.41
N LYS A 98 46.90 17.14 -13.14
CA LYS A 98 47.76 18.24 -12.64
C LYS A 98 49.25 17.92 -12.58
N GLN A 99 49.67 16.70 -12.91
CA GLN A 99 51.09 16.33 -12.92
C GLN A 99 51.78 16.37 -14.29
N ASN A 100 51.09 16.71 -15.38
CA ASN A 100 51.67 16.66 -16.74
C ASN A 100 51.64 18.00 -17.49
N THR A 101 52.08 19.10 -16.85
CA THR A 101 52.49 20.29 -17.60
C THR A 101 53.70 20.94 -16.93
N SER A 102 54.90 20.61 -17.39
CA SER A 102 56.05 21.53 -17.46
C SER A 102 57.19 20.90 -18.28
N ASN A 103 57.61 21.65 -19.30
CA ASN A 103 58.95 21.72 -19.88
C ASN A 103 59.43 20.67 -20.90
N ASP A 104 59.36 21.13 -22.15
CA ASP A 104 60.50 21.59 -22.95
C ASP A 104 60.98 20.69 -24.12
N SER A 105 61.34 21.46 -25.14
CA SER A 105 61.61 21.26 -26.54
C SER A 105 62.62 20.17 -26.93
N SER A 106 62.30 19.48 -28.03
CA SER A 106 63.27 19.13 -29.07
C SER A 106 62.55 18.75 -30.37
N GLU A 107 62.89 19.47 -31.44
CA GLU A 107 62.54 19.14 -32.82
C GLU A 107 63.06 17.74 -33.18
N ASN A 108 62.25 16.92 -33.85
CA ASN A 108 62.73 15.96 -34.85
C ASN A 108 61.59 15.44 -35.74
N LEU A 109 61.67 15.85 -37.01
CA LEU A 109 61.35 15.13 -38.26
C LEU A 109 60.14 14.18 -38.30
N VAL A 110 59.14 14.66 -39.04
CA VAL A 110 58.00 13.98 -39.66
C VAL A 110 58.31 12.54 -40.13
N SER A 111 57.50 11.58 -39.67
CA SER A 111 57.08 10.46 -40.50
C SER A 111 55.58 10.23 -40.31
N ASP A 112 54.84 10.48 -41.38
CA ASP A 112 53.39 10.43 -41.45
C ASP A 112 52.94 8.96 -41.51
N ARG A 113 52.47 8.42 -40.39
CA ARG A 113 51.63 7.23 -40.35
C ARG A 113 50.42 7.56 -39.48
N LYS A 114 49.28 7.83 -40.11
CA LYS A 114 47.99 7.92 -39.42
C LYS A 114 47.79 6.65 -38.59
N SER A 115 47.80 6.77 -37.26
CA SER A 115 47.31 5.71 -36.38
C SER A 115 45.85 5.42 -36.74
N PRO A 116 45.45 4.14 -36.90
CA PRO A 116 44.06 3.82 -37.19
C PRO A 116 43.17 4.34 -36.05
N ILE A 117 42.12 5.09 -36.41
CA ILE A 117 41.13 5.58 -35.45
C ILE A 117 40.47 4.34 -34.81
N SER A 118 40.58 4.22 -33.49
CA SER A 118 39.92 3.16 -32.74
C SER A 118 38.48 3.58 -32.43
N TYR A 119 37.52 3.01 -33.15
CA TYR A 119 36.09 3.23 -32.91
C TYR A 119 35.62 2.41 -31.70
N SER A 120 34.77 3.00 -30.86
CA SER A 120 34.20 2.38 -29.66
C SER A 120 32.71 2.69 -29.48
N PRO A 121 31.83 2.26 -30.41
CA PRO A 121 30.40 2.42 -30.27
C PRO A 121 29.85 1.64 -29.08
N ARG A 122 28.77 2.15 -28.52
CA ARG A 122 27.95 1.46 -27.52
C ARG A 122 26.71 0.91 -28.19
N PHE A 123 26.36 -0.32 -27.85
CA PHE A 123 25.16 -0.96 -28.34
C PHE A 123 24.21 -1.18 -27.18
N HIS A 124 22.93 -0.92 -27.38
CA HIS A 124 21.91 -1.07 -26.37
C HIS A 124 20.73 -1.89 -26.89
N LEU A 125 20.14 -2.67 -25.99
CA LEU A 125 18.92 -3.43 -26.21
C LEU A 125 18.02 -3.27 -25.00
N PRO A 126 16.70 -3.05 -25.20
CA PRO A 126 15.74 -3.08 -24.11
C PRO A 126 15.73 -4.43 -23.40
N ASN A 127 15.46 -4.41 -22.09
CA ASN A 127 15.30 -5.63 -21.30
C ASN A 127 14.19 -6.53 -21.86
N MET A 128 14.40 -7.83 -21.75
CA MET A 128 13.46 -8.86 -22.20
C MET A 128 12.67 -9.41 -21.01
N LYS A 129 11.62 -10.19 -21.29
CA LYS A 129 10.89 -10.96 -20.28
C LYS A 129 10.67 -12.39 -20.79
N VAL A 130 10.88 -13.38 -19.92
CA VAL A 130 10.61 -14.80 -20.22
C VAL A 130 9.16 -14.97 -20.70
N GLY A 131 8.97 -15.75 -21.77
CA GLY A 131 7.67 -16.09 -22.33
C GLY A 131 7.02 -15.02 -23.21
N ASN A 132 7.55 -13.80 -23.23
CA ASN A 132 7.05 -12.73 -24.09
C ASN A 132 7.76 -12.75 -25.45
N ASN A 133 6.99 -12.56 -26.53
CA ASN A 133 7.58 -12.30 -27.83
C ASN A 133 8.38 -11.00 -27.78
N TYR A 134 9.64 -11.06 -28.19
CA TYR A 134 10.57 -9.95 -28.20
C TYR A 134 10.93 -9.59 -29.65
N SER A 135 10.93 -8.30 -29.94
CA SER A 135 11.43 -7.74 -31.19
C SER A 135 11.93 -6.34 -30.91
N ALA A 136 13.24 -6.12 -30.96
CA ALA A 136 13.84 -4.81 -30.74
C ALA A 136 15.03 -4.58 -31.67
N LYS A 137 15.14 -3.34 -32.17
CA LYS A 137 16.29 -2.91 -32.95
C LYS A 137 17.45 -2.61 -32.02
N ILE A 138 18.67 -2.95 -32.44
CA ILE A 138 19.87 -2.61 -31.68
C ILE A 138 20.12 -1.11 -31.82
N GLU A 139 20.12 -0.40 -30.70
CA GLU A 139 20.45 1.02 -30.66
C GLU A 139 21.96 1.18 -30.64
N ILE A 140 22.48 2.04 -31.51
CA ILE A 140 23.91 2.32 -31.63
C ILE A 140 24.13 3.76 -31.16
N ASP A 141 24.82 3.91 -30.04
CA ASP A 141 25.31 5.20 -29.56
C ASP A 141 26.78 5.33 -29.96
N SER A 142 27.04 6.25 -30.89
CA SER A 142 28.35 6.49 -31.46
C SER A 142 28.66 7.99 -31.43
N PRO A 143 29.77 8.43 -30.80
CA PRO A 143 30.20 9.81 -30.86
C PRO A 143 30.81 10.20 -32.22
N TYR A 144 30.92 9.24 -33.16
CA TYR A 144 31.53 9.44 -34.46
C TYR A 144 30.45 9.63 -35.53
N THR A 145 30.18 10.89 -35.90
CA THR A 145 29.16 11.26 -36.89
C THR A 145 29.54 10.94 -38.33
N ASP A 146 30.84 10.78 -38.59
CA ASP A 146 31.40 10.66 -39.94
C ASP A 146 31.62 9.19 -40.34
N ALA A 147 31.22 8.25 -39.49
CA ALA A 147 31.45 6.82 -39.64
C ALA A 147 30.14 6.04 -39.49
N GLU A 148 29.67 5.44 -40.58
CA GLU A 148 28.52 4.54 -40.55
C GLU A 148 28.93 3.18 -39.95
N ILE A 149 28.18 2.75 -38.95
CA ILE A 149 28.42 1.50 -38.22
C ILE A 149 27.44 0.44 -38.74
N ILE A 150 28.01 -0.64 -39.28
CA ILE A 150 27.26 -1.75 -39.87
C ILE A 150 27.40 -2.97 -38.96
N ILE A 151 26.27 -3.49 -38.48
CA ILE A 151 26.21 -4.75 -37.73
C ILE A 151 26.23 -5.91 -38.73
N GLU A 152 27.27 -6.73 -38.66
CA GLU A 152 27.47 -7.87 -39.56
C GLU A 152 26.74 -9.11 -39.07
N ASN A 153 26.82 -9.38 -37.76
CA ASN A 153 26.20 -10.51 -37.09
C ASN A 153 26.14 -10.29 -35.56
N ILE A 154 25.32 -11.08 -34.87
CA ILE A 154 25.33 -11.21 -33.42
C ILE A 154 25.45 -12.68 -33.06
N LEU A 155 26.47 -13.02 -32.27
CA LEU A 155 26.60 -14.36 -31.72
C LEU A 155 25.84 -14.44 -30.40
N ILE A 156 24.81 -15.26 -30.41
CA ILE A 156 24.01 -15.62 -29.24
C ILE A 156 24.63 -16.90 -28.70
N ASN A 157 25.61 -16.75 -27.80
CA ASN A 157 26.45 -17.84 -27.32
C ASN A 157 25.72 -18.83 -26.37
N GLN A 158 24.40 -18.72 -26.26
CA GLN A 158 23.54 -19.63 -25.49
C GLN A 158 22.29 -20.01 -26.32
N PRO A 159 22.19 -21.26 -26.80
CA PRO A 159 21.10 -21.67 -27.70
C PRO A 159 19.72 -21.66 -27.02
N ASP A 160 19.67 -21.85 -25.70
CA ASP A 160 18.43 -21.93 -24.92
C ASP A 160 17.75 -20.56 -24.70
N LEU A 161 18.32 -19.47 -25.24
CA LEU A 161 17.70 -18.15 -25.21
C LEU A 161 16.57 -17.99 -26.21
N ASN A 162 16.47 -18.86 -27.23
CA ASN A 162 15.45 -18.78 -28.27
C ASN A 162 15.33 -17.37 -28.90
N LEU A 163 16.49 -16.75 -29.16
CA LEU A 163 16.65 -15.45 -29.80
C LEU A 163 17.37 -15.64 -31.14
N THR A 164 17.05 -14.78 -32.10
CA THR A 164 17.65 -14.74 -33.44
C THR A 164 17.93 -13.31 -33.85
N PHE A 165 18.97 -13.10 -34.65
CA PHE A 165 19.30 -11.79 -35.21
C PHE A 165 18.81 -11.68 -36.66
N ASN A 166 17.97 -10.69 -36.93
CA ASN A 166 17.53 -10.34 -38.27
C ASN A 166 18.40 -9.19 -38.81
N LYS A 167 19.33 -9.53 -39.71
CA LYS A 167 20.27 -8.58 -40.31
C LYS A 167 19.59 -7.51 -41.18
N GLN A 168 18.44 -7.81 -41.78
CA GLN A 168 17.78 -6.85 -42.69
C GLN A 168 17.19 -5.66 -41.92
N THR A 169 16.70 -5.93 -40.72
CA THR A 169 16.03 -4.96 -39.84
C THR A 169 16.92 -4.49 -38.68
N ASN A 170 18.08 -5.13 -38.50
CA ASN A 170 18.95 -4.98 -37.32
C ASN A 170 18.20 -5.22 -36.01
N THR A 171 17.34 -6.23 -35.99
CA THR A 171 16.51 -6.59 -34.82
C THR A 171 16.96 -7.90 -34.19
N ILE A 172 16.84 -7.99 -32.86
CA ILE A 172 16.84 -9.25 -32.13
C ILE A 172 15.40 -9.66 -31.92
N GLU A 173 15.07 -10.89 -32.30
CA GLU A 173 13.70 -11.43 -32.31
C GLU A 173 13.64 -12.82 -31.66
N GLY A 174 12.57 -13.11 -30.94
CA GLY A 174 12.32 -14.43 -30.37
C GLY A 174 11.55 -14.40 -29.06
N THR A 175 11.38 -15.55 -28.43
CA THR A 175 10.64 -15.68 -27.16
C THR A 175 11.54 -16.38 -26.14
N PRO A 176 12.20 -15.64 -25.24
CA PRO A 176 13.15 -16.24 -24.33
C PRO A 176 12.48 -17.13 -23.30
N THR A 177 13.12 -18.27 -23.01
CA THR A 177 12.59 -19.31 -22.11
C THR A 177 13.30 -19.36 -20.75
N ILE A 178 14.43 -18.66 -20.62
CA ILE A 178 15.23 -18.60 -19.39
C ILE A 178 15.49 -17.16 -18.99
N SER A 179 15.47 -16.88 -17.68
CA SER A 179 15.77 -15.57 -17.12
C SER A 179 17.22 -15.47 -16.67
N GLY A 180 17.78 -14.27 -16.67
CA GLY A 180 19.13 -14.01 -16.19
C GLY A 180 19.81 -12.88 -16.95
N THR A 181 21.10 -12.71 -16.68
CA THR A 181 21.99 -11.82 -17.44
C THR A 181 22.81 -12.67 -18.39
N PHE A 182 22.78 -12.32 -19.69
CA PHE A 182 23.47 -13.07 -20.74
C PHE A 182 24.31 -12.13 -21.59
N THR A 183 25.45 -12.62 -22.08
CA THR A 183 26.35 -11.83 -22.91
C THR A 183 26.18 -12.20 -24.39
N LEU A 184 25.99 -11.19 -25.24
CA LEU A 184 25.96 -11.31 -26.70
C LEU A 184 27.24 -10.70 -27.29
N ASP A 185 27.77 -11.33 -28.35
CA ASP A 185 28.90 -10.76 -29.09
C ASP A 185 28.37 -10.09 -30.37
N ILE A 186 28.44 -8.76 -30.43
CA ILE A 186 28.07 -7.98 -31.63
C ILE A 186 29.29 -7.88 -32.53
N ILE A 187 29.18 -8.43 -33.72
CA ILE A 187 30.19 -8.31 -34.78
C ILE A 187 29.76 -7.15 -35.68
N TRP A 188 30.58 -6.10 -35.74
CA TRP A 188 30.28 -4.87 -36.47
C TRP A 188 31.51 -4.33 -37.18
N LYS A 189 31.32 -3.41 -38.12
CA LYS A 189 32.41 -2.70 -38.79
C LYS A 189 32.00 -1.26 -39.09
N VAL A 190 32.99 -0.39 -39.27
CA VAL A 190 32.80 0.89 -39.96
C VAL A 190 32.88 0.65 -41.46
N THR A 191 32.21 1.46 -42.28
CA THR A 191 32.37 1.45 -43.75
C THR A 191 33.86 1.41 -44.15
N ASP A 192 34.23 0.45 -44.99
CA ASP A 192 35.61 0.13 -45.43
C ASP A 192 36.61 -0.26 -44.30
N GLY A 193 36.11 -0.52 -43.09
CA GLY A 193 36.88 -0.97 -41.93
C GLY A 193 36.93 -2.50 -41.75
N VAL A 194 37.76 -2.93 -40.80
CA VAL A 194 37.84 -4.34 -40.37
C VAL A 194 36.74 -4.64 -39.36
N ALA A 195 36.20 -5.87 -39.39
CA ALA A 195 35.22 -6.31 -38.40
C ALA A 195 35.81 -6.30 -36.98
N GLN A 196 35.05 -5.76 -36.04
CA GLN A 196 35.33 -5.70 -34.62
C GLN A 196 34.22 -6.44 -33.86
N THR A 197 34.52 -6.84 -32.63
CA THR A 197 33.56 -7.52 -31.76
C THR A 197 33.42 -6.77 -30.45
N THR A 198 32.19 -6.41 -30.11
CA THR A 198 31.83 -5.78 -28.84
C THR A 198 30.87 -6.68 -28.08
N LYS A 199 31.15 -6.91 -26.80
CA LYS A 199 30.26 -7.68 -25.92
C LYS A 199 29.24 -6.76 -25.28
N ILE A 200 27.98 -7.20 -25.23
CA ILE A 200 26.94 -6.54 -24.44
C ILE A 200 26.27 -7.55 -23.52
N ASP A 201 25.85 -7.07 -22.35
CA ASP A 201 25.00 -7.84 -21.46
C ASP A 201 23.53 -7.47 -21.70
N ILE A 202 22.69 -8.49 -21.85
CA ILE A 202 21.24 -8.38 -21.91
C ILE A 202 20.63 -8.95 -20.63
N ILE A 203 19.53 -8.36 -20.19
CA ILE A 203 18.77 -8.82 -19.02
C ILE A 203 17.45 -9.40 -19.52
N ILE A 204 17.19 -10.65 -19.17
CA ILE A 204 15.90 -11.31 -19.39
C ILE A 204 15.24 -11.50 -18.03
N ASN A 205 14.21 -10.70 -17.77
CA ASN A 205 13.47 -10.74 -16.51
C ASN A 205 12.66 -12.04 -16.43
N PRO A 206 12.61 -12.71 -15.27
CA PRO A 206 11.71 -13.83 -15.05
C PRO A 206 10.26 -13.38 -15.15
N ASP A 207 9.35 -14.34 -15.26
CA ASP A 207 7.94 -14.04 -15.03
C ASP A 207 7.74 -13.71 -13.53
N PRO A 208 7.24 -12.51 -13.14
CA PRO A 208 7.06 -12.19 -11.73
C PRO A 208 6.22 -13.20 -10.95
N ASP A 209 5.23 -13.81 -11.61
CA ASP A 209 4.40 -14.85 -11.00
C ASP A 209 5.20 -16.11 -10.66
N SER A 210 6.24 -16.43 -11.43
CA SER A 210 7.13 -17.59 -11.18
C SER A 210 8.03 -17.42 -9.94
N LEU A 211 8.18 -16.20 -9.41
CA LEU A 211 8.96 -15.93 -8.21
C LEU A 211 8.19 -16.25 -6.92
N TRP A 212 6.87 -16.32 -6.98
CA TRP A 212 6.03 -16.62 -5.83
C TRP A 212 6.08 -18.10 -5.49
N LYS A 213 6.28 -18.41 -4.20
CA LYS A 213 6.30 -19.77 -3.67
C LYS A 213 5.01 -20.00 -2.91
N ASN A 214 4.51 -21.24 -2.93
CA ASN A 214 3.39 -21.64 -2.08
C ASN A 214 3.91 -22.60 -1.01
N ILE A 215 4.58 -22.03 0.00
CA ILE A 215 5.12 -22.79 1.12
C ILE A 215 3.95 -23.15 2.06
N PRO A 216 3.80 -24.43 2.45
CA PRO A 216 2.82 -24.84 3.45
C PRO A 216 3.07 -24.13 4.79
N ALA A 217 1.99 -23.77 5.48
CA ALA A 217 2.09 -23.23 6.84
C ALA A 217 2.37 -24.35 7.86
N ASP A 218 2.98 -24.01 9.00
CA ASP A 218 3.31 -24.99 10.05
C ASP A 218 2.04 -25.54 10.73
N GLU A 219 1.71 -26.79 10.46
CA GLU A 219 0.53 -27.45 11.06
C GLU A 219 0.62 -27.64 12.57
N ASN A 220 1.80 -27.47 13.17
CA ASN A 220 2.01 -27.59 14.62
C ASN A 220 1.99 -26.24 15.35
N ASP A 221 1.79 -25.12 14.64
CA ASP A 221 1.67 -23.81 15.28
C ASP A 221 0.45 -23.80 16.22
N ILE A 222 0.61 -23.20 17.41
CA ILE A 222 -0.47 -23.14 18.42
C ILE A 222 -1.72 -22.41 17.92
N TYR A 223 -1.58 -21.58 16.89
CA TYR A 223 -2.65 -20.86 16.21
C TYR A 223 -2.77 -21.31 14.75
N TYR A 224 -2.58 -22.61 14.47
CA TYR A 224 -2.82 -23.16 13.16
C TYR A 224 -4.18 -22.71 12.59
N LYS A 225 -4.17 -22.22 11.35
CA LYS A 225 -5.36 -21.78 10.62
C LYS A 225 -5.29 -22.29 9.17
N PRO A 226 -6.35 -22.93 8.64
CA PRO A 226 -6.41 -23.30 7.23
C PRO A 226 -6.26 -22.11 6.29
N SER A 227 -5.65 -22.32 5.12
CA SER A 227 -5.42 -21.25 4.14
C SER A 227 -6.70 -20.72 3.49
N LEU A 228 -7.79 -21.48 3.52
CA LEU A 228 -9.08 -21.14 2.92
C LEU A 228 -10.18 -21.29 3.98
N ALA A 229 -11.20 -20.44 3.92
CA ALA A 229 -12.42 -20.57 4.70
C ALA A 229 -13.59 -20.01 3.89
N HIS A 230 -14.74 -20.66 3.96
CA HIS A 230 -15.95 -20.16 3.34
C HIS A 230 -17.18 -20.59 4.15
N GLN A 231 -18.25 -19.82 4.08
CA GLN A 231 -19.53 -20.14 4.68
C GLN A 231 -20.65 -19.55 3.84
N PHE A 232 -21.72 -20.31 3.64
CA PHE A 232 -22.89 -19.91 2.89
C PHE A 232 -24.15 -20.07 3.75
N ILE A 233 -25.01 -19.06 3.75
CA ILE A 233 -26.32 -19.07 4.41
C ILE A 233 -27.37 -18.66 3.38
N GLU A 234 -28.42 -19.45 3.27
CA GLU A 234 -29.59 -19.15 2.44
C GLU A 234 -30.83 -19.08 3.32
N THR A 235 -31.59 -18.00 3.17
CA THR A 235 -32.88 -17.79 3.82
C THR A 235 -33.96 -17.57 2.76
N GLU A 236 -35.22 -17.46 3.17
CA GLU A 236 -36.31 -17.12 2.24
C GLU A 236 -36.17 -15.71 1.65
N GLN A 237 -35.45 -14.79 2.32
CA GLN A 237 -35.40 -13.37 1.96
C GLN A 237 -34.10 -12.93 1.29
N LEU A 238 -33.00 -13.66 1.54
CA LEU A 238 -31.65 -13.27 1.12
C LEU A 238 -30.68 -14.46 1.18
N LYS A 239 -29.53 -14.26 0.54
CA LYS A 239 -28.36 -15.14 0.60
C LYS A 239 -27.17 -14.39 1.21
N ILE A 240 -26.31 -15.09 1.94
CA ILE A 240 -25.06 -14.58 2.49
C ILE A 240 -23.94 -15.54 2.13
N ALA A 241 -22.90 -15.05 1.46
CA ALA A 241 -21.69 -15.79 1.19
C ALA A 241 -20.50 -15.06 1.81
N ALA A 242 -19.71 -15.78 2.59
CA ALA A 242 -18.44 -15.31 3.14
C ALA A 242 -17.31 -16.22 2.65
N ALA A 243 -16.21 -15.62 2.20
CA ALA A 243 -15.04 -16.33 1.74
C ALA A 243 -13.78 -15.61 2.21
N SER A 244 -12.72 -16.37 2.48
CA SER A 244 -11.44 -15.85 2.94
C SER A 244 -10.28 -16.75 2.48
N CYS A 245 -9.28 -16.18 1.82
CA CYS A 245 -8.14 -16.93 1.30
C CYS A 245 -6.78 -16.31 1.66
N ARG A 246 -5.79 -17.16 1.86
CA ARG A 246 -4.39 -16.78 2.10
C ARG A 246 -3.78 -16.07 0.89
N GLY A 247 -3.15 -14.93 1.13
CA GLY A 247 -2.40 -14.14 0.17
C GLY A 247 -1.12 -14.80 -0.31
N ARG A 248 -0.60 -14.31 -1.44
CA ARG A 248 0.66 -14.81 -2.02
C ARG A 248 1.86 -14.40 -1.18
N SER A 249 1.83 -13.21 -0.56
CA SER A 249 2.87 -12.74 0.37
C SER A 249 3.06 -13.73 1.50
N HIS A 250 1.96 -14.15 2.12
CA HIS A 250 1.94 -15.12 3.21
C HIS A 250 2.38 -16.52 2.77
N ALA A 251 1.86 -16.98 1.63
CA ALA A 251 2.26 -18.25 1.05
C ALA A 251 3.77 -18.31 0.73
N HIS A 252 4.38 -17.20 0.30
CA HIS A 252 5.81 -17.14 -0.06
C HIS A 252 6.73 -17.42 1.12
N VAL A 253 6.34 -16.99 2.31
CA VAL A 253 7.13 -17.15 3.55
C VAL A 253 6.63 -18.32 4.41
N GLY A 254 5.62 -19.07 3.95
CA GLY A 254 5.02 -20.16 4.72
C GLY A 254 4.23 -19.67 5.94
N SER A 255 3.77 -18.43 5.93
CA SER A 255 2.85 -17.93 6.97
C SER A 255 1.41 -18.28 6.60
N PHE A 256 0.49 -17.79 7.43
CA PHE A 256 -0.90 -18.21 7.44
C PHE A 256 -1.76 -17.12 6.80
N ARG A 257 -3.04 -17.46 6.64
CA ARG A 257 -4.04 -16.41 6.52
C ARG A 257 -4.23 -15.76 7.88
N ASP A 258 -4.01 -14.46 7.96
CA ASP A 258 -4.24 -13.62 9.13
C ASP A 258 -5.65 -12.99 9.13
N ASP A 259 -6.33 -12.93 7.98
CA ASP A 259 -7.76 -12.58 7.89
C ASP A 259 -8.72 -13.56 8.60
N ASP A 260 -9.87 -13.05 9.05
CA ASP A 260 -11.01 -13.83 9.55
C ASP A 260 -12.37 -13.17 9.29
N PHE A 261 -13.44 -13.95 9.42
CA PHE A 261 -14.82 -13.48 9.28
C PHE A 261 -15.78 -14.18 10.23
N PHE A 262 -16.95 -13.57 10.45
CA PHE A 262 -18.09 -14.16 11.14
C PHE A 262 -19.37 -13.82 10.38
N ILE A 263 -20.21 -14.83 10.09
CA ILE A 263 -21.57 -14.64 9.58
C ILE A 263 -22.59 -15.42 10.39
N ASP A 264 -23.75 -14.80 10.62
CA ASP A 264 -24.92 -15.45 11.21
C ASP A 264 -26.21 -14.84 10.67
N SER A 265 -27.26 -15.66 10.54
CA SER A 265 -28.61 -15.23 10.21
C SER A 265 -29.57 -15.79 11.25
N LEU A 266 -30.19 -14.89 11.99
CA LEU A 266 -30.97 -15.19 13.19
C LEU A 266 -32.43 -15.47 12.82
N SER A 267 -33.10 -16.27 13.66
CA SER A 267 -34.50 -16.67 13.45
C SER A 267 -35.50 -15.51 13.44
N ASN A 268 -35.10 -14.33 13.93
CA ASN A 268 -35.89 -13.10 13.92
C ASN A 268 -35.54 -12.16 12.75
N GLY A 269 -34.78 -12.64 11.75
CA GLY A 269 -34.48 -11.96 10.49
C GLY A 269 -33.22 -11.09 10.51
N TRP A 270 -32.61 -10.88 11.67
CA TRP A 270 -31.36 -10.14 11.79
C TRP A 270 -30.18 -10.94 11.24
N ASN A 271 -29.25 -10.27 10.57
CA ASN A 271 -28.01 -10.87 10.11
C ASN A 271 -26.82 -10.13 10.71
N ILE A 272 -25.78 -10.88 11.05
CA ILE A 272 -24.52 -10.36 11.57
C ILE A 272 -23.44 -10.76 10.58
N THR A 273 -22.68 -9.79 10.09
CA THR A 273 -21.56 -10.01 9.17
C THR A 273 -20.37 -9.20 9.63
N ILE A 274 -19.23 -9.85 9.80
CA ILE A 274 -18.02 -9.22 10.36
C ILE A 274 -16.81 -9.72 9.57
N VAL A 275 -15.92 -8.81 9.19
CA VAL A 275 -14.59 -9.16 8.66
C VAL A 275 -13.51 -8.48 9.49
N ALA A 276 -12.35 -9.10 9.56
CA ALA A 276 -11.17 -8.55 10.23
C ALA A 276 -9.92 -9.00 9.47
N ASP A 277 -9.06 -8.03 9.16
CA ASP A 277 -7.71 -8.26 8.67
C ASP A 277 -6.71 -8.21 9.83
N GLY A 278 -5.93 -9.27 9.95
CA GLY A 278 -4.86 -9.35 10.93
C GLY A 278 -3.58 -8.72 10.40
N ALA A 279 -3.06 -7.69 11.08
CA ALA A 279 -1.87 -6.96 10.66
C ALA A 279 -0.69 -7.90 10.32
N GLY A 280 -0.19 -7.89 9.08
CA GLY A 280 0.95 -8.73 8.66
C GLY A 280 2.26 -8.46 9.42
N SER A 281 2.37 -7.32 10.11
CA SER A 281 3.49 -7.00 11.00
C SER A 281 3.39 -7.64 12.40
N ALA A 282 2.24 -8.20 12.75
CA ALA A 282 1.93 -8.72 14.07
C ALA A 282 1.84 -10.25 14.05
N LYS A 283 2.82 -10.93 14.67
CA LYS A 283 3.01 -12.39 14.58
C LYS A 283 1.78 -13.26 14.93
N ASN A 284 0.87 -12.77 15.77
CA ASN A 284 -0.31 -13.49 16.25
C ASN A 284 -1.63 -12.87 15.75
N SER A 285 -1.55 -12.02 14.73
CA SER A 285 -2.68 -11.29 14.14
C SER A 285 -3.81 -12.22 13.71
N ARG A 286 -3.53 -13.40 13.14
CA ARG A 286 -4.56 -14.42 12.83
C ARG A 286 -5.42 -14.83 14.02
N LYS A 287 -4.84 -14.86 15.22
CA LYS A 287 -5.57 -15.17 16.44
C LYS A 287 -6.33 -13.93 16.91
N GLY A 288 -5.73 -12.75 16.71
CA GLY A 288 -6.36 -11.46 16.96
C GLY A 288 -7.66 -11.27 16.17
N SER A 289 -7.59 -11.40 14.84
CA SER A 289 -8.75 -11.32 13.94
C SER A 289 -9.80 -12.36 14.29
N GLN A 290 -9.41 -13.61 14.49
CA GLN A 290 -10.31 -14.69 14.91
C GLN A 290 -11.04 -14.36 16.21
N LEU A 291 -10.33 -13.90 17.25
CA LEU A 291 -10.94 -13.56 18.52
C LEU A 291 -11.88 -12.36 18.37
N ALA A 292 -11.47 -11.33 17.64
CA ALA A 292 -12.28 -10.13 17.44
C ALA A 292 -13.62 -10.45 16.77
N VAL A 293 -13.62 -11.14 15.62
CA VAL A 293 -14.85 -11.45 14.88
C VAL A 293 -15.78 -12.35 15.69
N ASN A 294 -15.24 -13.36 16.38
CA ASN A 294 -16.04 -14.28 17.19
C ASN A 294 -16.62 -13.61 18.43
N THR A 295 -15.82 -12.83 19.17
CA THR A 295 -16.27 -12.15 20.38
C THR A 295 -17.38 -11.15 20.07
N VAL A 296 -17.22 -10.33 19.03
CA VAL A 296 -18.26 -9.39 18.62
C VAL A 296 -19.49 -10.11 18.08
N GLY A 297 -19.31 -11.12 17.23
CA GLY A 297 -20.40 -11.89 16.65
C GLY A 297 -21.28 -12.54 17.72
N GLN A 298 -20.68 -13.20 18.71
CA GLN A 298 -21.42 -13.83 19.81
C GLN A 298 -22.12 -12.80 20.71
N TYR A 299 -21.47 -11.68 21.02
CA TYR A 299 -22.10 -10.61 21.80
C TYR A 299 -23.34 -10.05 21.09
N LEU A 300 -23.21 -9.68 19.80
CA LEU A 300 -24.33 -9.13 19.03
C LEU A 300 -25.46 -10.15 18.85
N LYS A 301 -25.13 -11.42 18.61
CA LYS A 301 -26.10 -12.51 18.56
C LYS A 301 -26.93 -12.60 19.85
N HIS A 302 -26.26 -12.54 20.99
CA HIS A 302 -26.94 -12.56 22.28
C HIS A 302 -27.87 -11.35 22.44
N GLN A 303 -27.40 -10.15 22.14
CA GLN A 303 -28.21 -8.92 22.24
C GLN A 303 -29.44 -8.95 21.31
N LEU A 304 -29.28 -9.43 20.08
CA LEU A 304 -30.34 -9.46 19.07
C LEU A 304 -31.38 -10.55 19.33
N LEU A 305 -31.04 -11.60 20.08
CA LEU A 305 -31.98 -12.67 20.47
C LEU A 305 -32.62 -12.45 21.85
N ASP A 306 -32.11 -11.51 22.64
CA ASP A 306 -32.65 -11.22 23.96
C ASP A 306 -34.07 -10.64 23.87
N SER A 307 -35.00 -11.29 24.56
CA SER A 307 -36.38 -10.84 24.69
C SER A 307 -36.52 -9.42 25.25
N ALA A 308 -35.57 -8.96 26.06
CA ALA A 308 -35.53 -7.60 26.60
C ALA A 308 -35.34 -6.53 25.52
N ASN A 309 -34.84 -6.92 24.34
CA ASN A 309 -34.53 -6.02 23.22
C ASN A 309 -35.52 -6.13 22.05
N GLN A 310 -36.67 -6.78 22.24
CA GLN A 310 -37.66 -7.01 21.17
C GLN A 310 -38.21 -5.72 20.55
N ASP A 311 -38.26 -4.63 21.32
CA ASP A 311 -38.70 -3.32 20.84
C ASP A 311 -37.82 -2.78 19.70
N LEU A 312 -36.55 -3.19 19.62
CA LEU A 312 -35.64 -2.76 18.56
C LEU A 312 -36.16 -3.15 17.17
N LEU A 313 -36.70 -4.36 17.03
CA LEU A 313 -37.25 -4.83 15.76
C LEU A 313 -38.43 -3.94 15.32
N SER A 314 -39.29 -3.58 16.26
CA SER A 314 -40.42 -2.67 16.02
C SER A 314 -39.94 -1.26 15.65
N CYS A 315 -38.92 -0.74 16.33
CA CYS A 315 -38.29 0.54 16.00
C CYS A 315 -37.71 0.54 14.59
N VAL A 316 -36.99 -0.51 14.20
CA VAL A 316 -36.37 -0.61 12.86
C VAL A 316 -37.43 -0.73 11.76
N LYS A 317 -38.52 -1.47 12.00
CA LYS A 317 -39.65 -1.54 11.06
C LYS A 317 -40.34 -0.19 10.89
N LYS A 318 -40.65 0.50 11.99
CA LYS A 318 -41.35 1.80 11.98
C LYS A 318 -40.50 2.92 11.39
N TRP A 319 -39.24 3.02 11.80
CA TRP A 319 -38.22 3.96 11.31
C TRP A 319 -38.64 5.43 11.23
N ASP A 320 -39.46 5.90 12.20
CA ASP A 320 -39.74 7.33 12.38
C ASP A 320 -38.63 8.02 13.19
N HIS A 321 -38.74 9.33 13.44
CA HIS A 321 -37.73 10.09 14.18
C HIS A 321 -37.41 9.50 15.56
N ALA A 322 -38.43 9.16 16.35
CA ALA A 322 -38.26 8.60 17.68
C ALA A 322 -37.63 7.19 17.64
N SER A 323 -38.09 6.34 16.70
CA SER A 323 -37.59 4.99 16.52
C SER A 323 -36.14 4.97 16.05
N THR A 324 -35.79 5.89 15.15
CA THR A 324 -34.41 6.06 14.65
C THR A 324 -33.47 6.47 15.79
N GLN A 325 -33.90 7.39 16.66
CA GLN A 325 -33.11 7.81 17.82
C GLN A 325 -32.93 6.68 18.84
N SER A 326 -33.97 5.90 19.10
CA SER A 326 -33.93 4.76 20.02
C SER A 326 -33.00 3.65 19.49
N ALA A 327 -33.21 3.20 18.25
CA ALA A 327 -32.34 2.21 17.61
C ALA A 327 -30.89 2.71 17.52
N GLY A 328 -30.69 3.98 17.17
CA GLY A 328 -29.37 4.61 17.12
C GLY A 328 -28.64 4.59 18.46
N THR A 329 -29.34 4.89 19.56
CA THR A 329 -28.77 4.81 20.93
C THR A 329 -28.40 3.38 21.28
N GLN A 330 -29.28 2.42 20.96
CA GLN A 330 -29.06 1.01 21.28
C GLN A 330 -27.81 0.45 20.57
N PHE A 331 -27.71 0.62 19.24
CA PHE A 331 -26.56 0.13 18.46
C PHE A 331 -25.26 0.81 18.86
N LYS A 332 -25.29 2.10 19.23
CA LYS A 332 -24.12 2.79 19.78
C LYS A 332 -23.60 2.13 21.05
N THR A 333 -24.50 1.79 21.98
CA THR A 333 -24.14 1.08 23.21
C THR A 333 -23.61 -0.31 22.90
N TRP A 334 -24.32 -1.09 22.07
CA TRP A 334 -23.90 -2.45 21.73
C TRP A 334 -22.56 -2.51 21.03
N PHE A 335 -22.29 -1.63 20.06
CA PHE A 335 -20.97 -1.59 19.44
C PHE A 335 -19.90 -1.20 20.47
N ARG A 336 -20.16 -0.25 21.36
CA ARG A 336 -19.18 0.15 22.38
C ARG A 336 -18.81 -1.02 23.29
N ASP A 337 -19.81 -1.75 23.76
CA ASP A 337 -19.63 -2.91 24.62
C ASP A 337 -18.96 -4.07 23.89
N ALA A 338 -19.34 -4.33 22.63
CA ALA A 338 -18.74 -5.38 21.80
C ALA A 338 -17.25 -5.11 21.55
N ILE A 339 -16.89 -3.87 21.22
CA ILE A 339 -15.51 -3.45 21.01
C ILE A 339 -14.69 -3.55 22.30
N LEU A 340 -15.25 -3.09 23.43
CA LEU A 340 -14.60 -3.25 24.73
C LEU A 340 -14.36 -4.72 25.07
N LEU A 341 -15.33 -5.59 24.80
CA LEU A 341 -15.22 -7.02 25.05
C LEU A 341 -14.16 -7.67 24.15
N ALA A 342 -14.12 -7.30 22.86
CA ALA A 342 -13.11 -7.79 21.93
C ALA A 342 -11.69 -7.41 22.38
N ILE A 343 -11.46 -6.15 22.75
CA ILE A 343 -10.15 -5.70 23.26
C ILE A 343 -9.75 -6.47 24.53
N LYS A 344 -10.67 -6.64 25.49
CA LYS A 344 -10.43 -7.45 26.69
C LYS A 344 -10.09 -8.90 26.35
N GLN A 345 -10.73 -9.49 25.35
CA GLN A 345 -10.45 -10.87 24.96
C GLN A 345 -9.05 -11.02 24.33
N LEU A 346 -8.58 -10.00 23.61
CA LEU A 346 -7.21 -9.93 23.12
C LEU A 346 -6.20 -9.79 24.27
N GLU A 347 -6.49 -8.93 25.26
CA GLU A 347 -5.69 -8.79 26.48
C GLU A 347 -5.57 -10.13 27.24
N VAL A 348 -6.70 -10.83 27.44
CA VAL A 348 -6.73 -12.15 28.09
C VAL A 348 -5.88 -13.18 27.35
N GLU A 349 -5.96 -13.25 26.02
CA GLU A 349 -5.15 -14.21 25.25
C GLU A 349 -3.67 -13.83 25.25
N ALA A 350 -3.35 -12.53 25.20
CA ALA A 350 -1.99 -12.01 25.31
C ALA A 350 -1.35 -12.40 26.64
N ASP A 351 -2.06 -12.20 27.76
CA ASP A 351 -1.60 -12.57 29.10
C ASP A 351 -1.46 -14.09 29.24
N LYS A 352 -2.48 -14.85 28.82
CA LYS A 352 -2.48 -16.33 28.88
C LYS A 352 -1.31 -16.96 28.15
N THR A 353 -0.87 -16.34 27.04
CA THR A 353 0.24 -16.86 26.22
C THR A 353 1.57 -16.16 26.47
N ASN A 354 1.60 -15.19 27.39
CA ASN A 354 2.76 -14.34 27.67
C ASN A 354 3.34 -13.71 26.38
N ARG A 355 2.46 -13.15 25.55
CA ARG A 355 2.81 -12.48 24.27
C ARG A 355 2.37 -11.02 24.31
N PRO A 356 3.07 -10.09 23.65
CA PRO A 356 2.65 -8.68 23.65
C PRO A 356 1.27 -8.51 23.02
N LEU A 357 0.38 -7.70 23.61
CA LEU A 357 -0.95 -7.42 23.04
C LEU A 357 -0.88 -6.96 21.58
N LYS A 358 0.10 -6.10 21.26
CA LYS A 358 0.29 -5.58 19.89
C LYS A 358 0.53 -6.68 18.85
N SER A 359 1.00 -7.86 19.26
CA SER A 359 1.18 -9.00 18.36
C SER A 359 -0.15 -9.62 17.89
N TYR A 360 -1.28 -9.23 18.48
CA TYR A 360 -2.65 -9.61 18.07
C TYR A 360 -3.39 -8.48 17.34
N SER A 361 -2.66 -7.50 16.77
CA SER A 361 -3.27 -6.37 16.06
C SER A 361 -4.15 -6.84 14.90
N THR A 362 -5.34 -6.27 14.79
CA THR A 362 -6.32 -6.59 13.76
C THR A 362 -7.21 -5.39 13.47
N THR A 363 -7.70 -5.25 12.24
CA THR A 363 -8.82 -4.38 11.87
C THR A 363 -10.14 -5.03 12.31
N LEU A 364 -11.26 -4.32 12.21
CA LEU A 364 -12.58 -4.87 12.51
C LEU A 364 -13.70 -4.08 11.83
N LEU A 365 -14.43 -4.75 10.94
CA LEU A 365 -15.55 -4.18 10.18
C LEU A 365 -16.80 -5.00 10.49
N ILE A 366 -17.81 -4.35 11.06
CA ILE A 366 -19.02 -4.99 11.58
C ILE A 366 -20.23 -4.44 10.83
N ALA A 367 -21.16 -5.31 10.45
CA ALA A 367 -22.50 -4.94 10.06
C ALA A 367 -23.55 -5.84 10.69
N VAL A 368 -24.63 -5.21 11.15
CA VAL A 368 -25.89 -5.85 11.53
C VAL A 368 -26.95 -5.38 10.54
N THR A 369 -27.59 -6.30 9.82
CA THR A 369 -28.58 -5.98 8.79
C THR A 369 -29.92 -6.64 9.03
N LEU A 370 -30.98 -6.02 8.52
CA LEU A 370 -32.34 -6.58 8.54
C LEU A 370 -33.03 -6.25 7.20
N LYS A 371 -33.39 -7.29 6.45
CA LYS A 371 -34.17 -7.16 5.21
C LYS A 371 -35.65 -7.09 5.55
N MET A 372 -36.35 -6.12 4.96
CA MET A 372 -37.78 -5.88 5.17
C MET A 372 -38.42 -5.52 3.83
N ASP A 373 -39.08 -6.48 3.19
CA ASP A 373 -39.63 -6.32 1.85
C ASP A 373 -38.58 -5.75 0.88
N ASN A 374 -38.77 -4.52 0.40
CA ASN A 374 -37.84 -3.86 -0.51
C ASN A 374 -36.70 -3.11 0.22
N ASP A 375 -36.84 -2.86 1.53
CA ASP A 375 -35.89 -2.10 2.33
C ASP A 375 -34.82 -2.99 2.95
N LEU A 376 -33.62 -2.43 3.13
CA LEU A 376 -32.58 -2.99 3.97
C LEU A 376 -32.19 -1.97 5.04
N PHE A 377 -32.31 -2.37 6.31
CA PHE A 377 -31.68 -1.67 7.42
C PHE A 377 -30.25 -2.19 7.61
N ALA A 378 -29.33 -1.29 7.95
CA ALA A 378 -28.00 -1.65 8.42
C ALA A 378 -27.52 -0.73 9.55
N ALA A 379 -26.88 -1.32 10.55
CA ALA A 379 -26.03 -0.64 11.52
C ALA A 379 -24.61 -1.20 11.40
N THR A 380 -23.62 -0.32 11.31
CA THR A 380 -22.23 -0.68 11.01
C THR A 380 -21.26 0.02 11.92
N PHE A 381 -20.11 -0.60 12.13
CA PHE A 381 -18.96 -0.04 12.84
C PHE A 381 -17.68 -0.44 12.09
N SER A 382 -16.74 0.48 11.93
CA SER A 382 -15.48 0.20 11.23
C SER A 382 -14.24 0.71 11.95
N VAL A 383 -13.21 -0.13 11.98
CA VAL A 383 -11.83 0.20 12.34
C VAL A 383 -10.93 -0.45 11.29
N GLY A 384 -10.17 0.36 10.55
CA GLY A 384 -9.27 -0.10 9.49
C GLY A 384 -9.63 0.46 8.11
N ASP A 385 -9.05 -0.17 7.10
CA ASP A 385 -8.97 0.28 5.70
C ASP A 385 -9.74 -0.60 4.71
N GLY A 386 -10.40 -1.65 5.19
CA GLY A 386 -11.40 -2.38 4.39
C GLY A 386 -12.65 -1.54 4.06
N ALA A 387 -13.57 -2.11 3.29
CA ALA A 387 -14.78 -1.42 2.87
C ALA A 387 -16.07 -2.11 3.34
N ILE A 388 -17.07 -1.30 3.71
CA ILE A 388 -18.46 -1.71 3.88
C ILE A 388 -19.33 -0.89 2.93
N ALA A 389 -20.16 -1.53 2.12
CA ALA A 389 -21.03 -0.80 1.20
C ALA A 389 -22.37 -1.46 0.94
N ALA A 390 -23.39 -0.62 0.74
CA ALA A 390 -24.69 -1.01 0.23
C ALA A 390 -24.86 -0.49 -1.21
N PHE A 391 -25.00 -1.42 -2.15
CA PHE A 391 -25.12 -1.16 -3.58
C PHE A 391 -26.56 -1.32 -4.06
N SER A 392 -26.99 -0.39 -4.91
CA SER A 392 -28.24 -0.44 -5.65
C SER A 392 -27.99 -0.13 -7.11
N TYR A 393 -28.65 -0.86 -8.02
CA TYR A 393 -28.61 -0.50 -9.44
C TYR A 393 -29.26 0.86 -9.72
N LYS A 394 -30.28 1.23 -8.94
CA LYS A 394 -31.07 2.46 -9.14
C LYS A 394 -30.43 3.70 -8.52
N ASP A 395 -29.82 3.56 -7.35
CA ASP A 395 -29.24 4.68 -6.60
C ASP A 395 -27.70 4.71 -6.67
N ASN A 396 -27.09 5.73 -6.05
CA ASN A 396 -25.65 5.76 -5.81
C ASN A 396 -25.21 4.73 -4.75
N ILE A 397 -23.92 4.38 -4.76
CA ILE A 397 -23.30 3.56 -3.71
C ILE A 397 -23.41 4.26 -2.36
N ARG A 398 -23.64 3.48 -1.30
CA ARG A 398 -23.56 3.96 0.08
C ARG A 398 -22.38 3.29 0.77
N LEU A 399 -21.33 4.06 1.02
CA LEU A 399 -20.23 3.64 1.87
C LEU A 399 -20.64 3.74 3.34
N LEU A 400 -20.43 2.66 4.08
CA LEU A 400 -20.87 2.50 5.48
C LEU A 400 -19.68 2.23 6.42
N ALA A 401 -18.47 2.53 5.95
CA ALA A 401 -17.25 2.58 6.75
C ALA A 401 -16.57 3.95 6.54
N ASN A 402 -15.83 4.40 7.54
CA ASN A 402 -14.83 5.46 7.32
C ASN A 402 -13.56 4.82 6.77
N THR A 403 -12.83 5.54 5.93
CA THR A 403 -11.46 5.15 5.57
C THR A 403 -10.53 5.58 6.71
N ASP A 404 -10.09 4.64 7.55
CA ASP A 404 -9.07 4.93 8.56
C ASP A 404 -7.67 4.89 7.94
N ASN A 405 -7.34 5.92 7.18
CA ASN A 405 -5.96 6.27 6.91
C ASN A 405 -5.45 7.01 8.17
N GLY A 406 -4.44 6.48 8.86
CA GLY A 406 -3.90 6.98 10.13
C GLY A 406 -3.33 8.40 10.05
N GLU A 407 -2.50 8.80 11.03
CA GLU A 407 -1.96 10.19 11.08
C GLU A 407 -1.15 10.58 9.84
N PHE A 408 -0.71 9.59 9.06
CA PHE A 408 -0.11 9.74 7.74
C PHE A 408 -0.92 8.95 6.70
N ALA A 409 -1.00 9.48 5.48
CA ALA A 409 -1.61 8.77 4.36
C ALA A 409 -1.00 7.37 4.22
N GLY A 410 -1.85 6.32 4.24
CA GLY A 410 -1.43 4.92 4.10
C GLY A 410 -1.11 4.17 5.41
N GLN A 411 -1.50 4.67 6.59
CA GLN A 411 -1.34 3.92 7.84
C GLN A 411 -2.64 3.24 8.30
N THR A 412 -2.69 1.91 8.37
CA THR A 412 -3.86 1.17 8.87
C THR A 412 -4.10 1.41 10.36
N ARG A 413 -5.36 1.67 10.73
CA ARG A 413 -5.81 1.76 12.14
C ARG A 413 -6.26 0.38 12.64
N PHE A 414 -5.65 -0.08 13.74
CA PHE A 414 -5.99 -1.36 14.36
C PHE A 414 -6.81 -1.20 15.63
N LEU A 415 -7.54 -2.26 15.98
CA LEU A 415 -8.35 -2.37 17.19
C LEU A 415 -7.51 -2.23 18.46
N ASP A 416 -7.69 -1.14 19.20
CA ASP A 416 -7.09 -0.89 20.50
C ASP A 416 -7.96 0.00 21.42
N ASN A 417 -7.56 0.16 22.68
CA ASN A 417 -8.30 0.94 23.69
C ASN A 417 -8.49 2.42 23.33
N SER A 418 -7.69 2.99 22.44
CA SER A 418 -7.83 4.40 22.08
C SER A 418 -9.08 4.68 21.22
N ILE A 419 -9.63 3.66 20.57
CA ILE A 419 -10.89 3.74 19.79
C ILE A 419 -12.09 4.01 20.69
N LEU A 420 -12.05 3.63 21.97
CA LEU A 420 -13.17 3.78 22.89
C LEU A 420 -13.39 5.24 23.37
N ARG A 421 -12.52 6.18 22.96
CA ARG A 421 -12.68 7.62 23.23
C ARG A 421 -13.89 8.16 22.46
N GLU A 422 -14.79 8.87 23.13
CA GLU A 422 -16.15 9.15 22.62
C GLU A 422 -16.21 9.83 21.25
N ALA A 423 -15.40 10.87 21.01
CA ALA A 423 -15.44 11.62 19.75
C ALA A 423 -15.03 10.77 18.53
N ASP A 424 -14.06 9.87 18.71
CA ASP A 424 -13.57 8.95 17.66
C ASP A 424 -14.51 7.74 17.52
N PHE A 425 -15.07 7.24 18.62
CA PHE A 425 -15.91 6.05 18.61
C PHE A 425 -17.18 6.23 17.76
N TYR A 426 -17.94 7.30 18.00
CA TYR A 426 -19.25 7.45 17.35
C TYR A 426 -19.15 7.86 15.88
N SER A 427 -18.03 8.45 15.45
CA SER A 427 -17.80 8.79 14.05
C SER A 427 -17.63 7.54 13.18
N ARG A 428 -17.31 6.38 13.78
CA ARG A 428 -17.11 5.08 13.14
C ARG A 428 -18.40 4.30 12.89
N ILE A 429 -19.53 4.84 13.35
CA ILE A 429 -20.84 4.19 13.25
C ILE A 429 -21.64 4.80 12.10
N ARG A 430 -22.24 3.95 11.26
CA ARG A 430 -23.28 4.35 10.30
C ARG A 430 -24.52 3.50 10.51
N ILE A 431 -25.68 4.15 10.55
CA ILE A 431 -26.97 3.50 10.75
C ILE A 431 -27.96 4.10 9.74
N GLY A 432 -28.69 3.24 9.04
CA GLY A 432 -29.71 3.70 8.09
C GLY A 432 -30.61 2.59 7.59
N LYS A 433 -31.66 3.00 6.87
CA LYS A 433 -32.59 2.13 6.17
C LYS A 433 -32.80 2.68 4.77
N TRP A 434 -32.65 1.84 3.75
CA TRP A 434 -32.74 2.26 2.35
C TRP A 434 -33.53 1.24 1.51
N PRO A 435 -34.31 1.72 0.54
CA PRO A 435 -35.01 0.85 -0.40
C PRO A 435 -34.04 0.28 -1.43
N GLU A 436 -34.40 -0.85 -2.02
CA GLU A 436 -33.82 -1.36 -3.27
C GLU A 436 -32.31 -1.60 -3.22
N ILE A 437 -31.80 -2.01 -2.05
CA ILE A 437 -30.42 -2.53 -1.94
C ILE A 437 -30.37 -3.93 -2.57
N ASN A 438 -29.51 -4.06 -3.58
CA ASN A 438 -29.28 -5.30 -4.32
C ASN A 438 -28.13 -6.11 -3.73
N TYR A 439 -27.07 -5.44 -3.25
CA TYR A 439 -25.93 -6.10 -2.64
C TYR A 439 -25.47 -5.32 -1.40
N PHE A 440 -25.13 -6.05 -0.35
CA PHE A 440 -24.44 -5.50 0.82
C PHE A 440 -23.11 -6.22 0.98
N LEU A 441 -22.00 -5.48 1.02
CA LEU A 441 -20.65 -6.04 0.97
C LEU A 441 -19.81 -5.58 2.15
N LEU A 442 -19.03 -6.50 2.72
CA LEU A 442 -17.91 -6.22 3.62
C LEU A 442 -16.67 -6.87 3.06
N MET A 443 -15.55 -6.15 3.01
CA MET A 443 -14.30 -6.69 2.47
C MET A 443 -13.07 -6.12 3.18
N THR A 444 -12.01 -6.91 3.28
CA THR A 444 -10.68 -6.46 3.70
C THR A 444 -9.96 -5.72 2.58
N ASP A 445 -8.88 -5.04 2.92
CA ASP A 445 -8.02 -4.27 2.01
C ASP A 445 -7.47 -5.13 0.85
N GLY A 446 -7.19 -6.41 1.07
CA GLY A 446 -6.78 -7.33 0.01
C GLY A 446 -7.81 -7.52 -1.11
N ILE A 447 -9.07 -7.09 -0.92
CA ILE A 447 -10.06 -6.93 -1.99
C ILE A 447 -10.29 -5.46 -2.35
N SER A 448 -10.46 -4.55 -1.38
CA SER A 448 -10.80 -3.16 -1.72
C SER A 448 -9.67 -2.44 -2.44
N ASP A 449 -8.42 -2.64 -2.03
CA ASP A 449 -7.26 -1.99 -2.65
C ASP A 449 -7.11 -2.36 -4.13
N PRO A 450 -7.09 -3.64 -4.54
CA PRO A 450 -6.94 -3.96 -5.95
C PRO A 450 -8.17 -3.64 -6.81
N LYS A 451 -9.35 -3.43 -6.22
CA LYS A 451 -10.60 -3.15 -6.97
C LYS A 451 -10.85 -1.66 -7.12
N PHE A 452 -10.49 -0.87 -6.12
CA PHE A 452 -10.74 0.57 -6.09
C PHE A 452 -9.45 1.39 -6.15
N GLU A 453 -8.29 0.90 -5.72
CA GLU A 453 -6.98 1.58 -5.74
C GLU A 453 -6.89 2.83 -4.83
N THR A 454 -7.98 3.58 -4.65
CA THR A 454 -8.05 4.81 -3.86
C THR A 454 -9.43 5.01 -3.22
N ASP A 455 -9.47 5.79 -2.14
CA ASP A 455 -10.72 6.25 -1.50
C ASP A 455 -11.67 6.98 -2.47
N PHE A 456 -11.11 7.68 -3.46
CA PHE A 456 -11.90 8.36 -4.48
C PHE A 456 -12.71 7.34 -5.32
N GLN A 457 -12.09 6.24 -5.70
CA GLN A 457 -12.72 5.19 -6.49
C GLN A 457 -13.71 4.35 -5.68
N LEU A 458 -13.57 4.27 -4.35
CA LEU A 458 -14.62 3.70 -3.50
C LEU A 458 -15.95 4.45 -3.65
N ASN A 459 -15.93 5.72 -4.02
CA ASN A 459 -17.13 6.51 -4.31
C ASN A 459 -17.59 6.40 -5.78
N ASN A 460 -16.86 5.67 -6.63
CA ASN A 460 -17.16 5.52 -8.05
C ASN A 460 -18.12 4.35 -8.29
N LYS A 461 -19.36 4.65 -8.67
CA LYS A 461 -20.40 3.65 -8.96
C LYS A 461 -19.99 2.66 -10.06
N ASP A 462 -19.22 3.08 -11.06
CA ASP A 462 -18.82 2.21 -12.17
C ASP A 462 -17.85 1.12 -11.72
N LYS A 463 -16.97 1.43 -10.76
CA LYS A 463 -16.08 0.43 -10.13
C LYS A 463 -16.87 -0.61 -9.34
N TRP A 464 -17.94 -0.18 -8.65
CA TRP A 464 -18.85 -1.11 -7.97
C TRP A 464 -19.66 -1.96 -8.95
N LEU A 465 -20.16 -1.38 -10.03
CA LEU A 465 -20.83 -2.14 -11.11
C LEU A 465 -19.91 -3.23 -11.67
N GLN A 466 -18.66 -2.87 -11.97
CA GLN A 466 -17.66 -3.84 -12.43
C GLN A 466 -17.45 -4.96 -11.40
N LEU A 467 -17.28 -4.63 -10.12
CA LEU A 467 -17.13 -5.63 -9.05
C LEU A 467 -18.35 -6.56 -8.98
N ILE A 468 -19.56 -6.01 -9.01
CA ILE A 468 -20.79 -6.81 -8.99
C ILE A 468 -20.90 -7.72 -10.21
N ASP A 469 -20.59 -7.22 -11.41
CA ASP A 469 -20.61 -8.01 -12.63
C ASP A 469 -19.58 -9.15 -12.60
N GLU A 470 -18.42 -8.93 -12.00
CA GLU A 470 -17.42 -9.98 -11.76
C GLU A 470 -17.90 -11.04 -10.75
N LEU A 471 -18.63 -10.64 -9.71
CA LEU A 471 -19.11 -11.54 -8.65
C LEU A 471 -20.33 -12.36 -9.07
N ASN A 472 -21.23 -11.79 -9.88
CA ASN A 472 -22.51 -12.40 -10.26
C ASN A 472 -22.43 -13.85 -10.76
N PRO A 473 -21.50 -14.24 -11.65
CA PRO A 473 -21.36 -15.63 -12.08
C PRO A 473 -21.08 -16.60 -10.93
N TYR A 474 -20.30 -16.17 -9.93
CA TYR A 474 -19.95 -16.99 -8.77
C TYR A 474 -21.11 -17.04 -7.76
N LEU A 475 -21.78 -15.91 -7.54
CA LEU A 475 -22.97 -15.83 -6.67
C LEU A 475 -24.15 -16.66 -7.20
N ALA A 476 -24.25 -16.83 -8.51
CA ALA A 476 -25.25 -17.67 -9.17
C ALA A 476 -24.96 -19.19 -9.06
N THR A 477 -23.84 -19.60 -8.46
CA THR A 477 -23.50 -21.02 -8.29
C THR A 477 -24.54 -21.74 -7.42
N PRO A 478 -25.19 -22.82 -7.90
CA PRO A 478 -26.36 -23.38 -7.21
C PRO A 478 -26.12 -23.99 -5.82
N VAL A 479 -24.91 -24.51 -5.55
CA VAL A 479 -24.66 -25.33 -4.36
C VAL A 479 -23.84 -24.60 -3.31
N ASN A 480 -22.78 -23.89 -3.72
CA ASN A 480 -21.88 -23.24 -2.77
C ASN A 480 -21.26 -21.96 -3.37
N PRO A 481 -22.03 -20.85 -3.46
CA PRO A 481 -21.51 -19.56 -3.88
C PRO A 481 -20.25 -19.12 -3.13
N ALA A 482 -20.18 -19.40 -1.83
CA ALA A 482 -19.06 -19.01 -0.99
C ALA A 482 -17.74 -19.72 -1.37
N GLU A 483 -17.80 -20.98 -1.76
CA GLU A 483 -16.63 -21.70 -2.29
C GLU A 483 -16.25 -21.18 -3.69
N ALA A 484 -17.23 -20.89 -4.55
CA ALA A 484 -16.96 -20.29 -5.86
C ALA A 484 -16.24 -18.93 -5.73
N LEU A 485 -16.56 -18.14 -4.70
CA LEU A 485 -15.84 -16.89 -4.39
C LEU A 485 -14.36 -17.12 -4.07
N LEU A 486 -13.95 -18.27 -3.52
CA LEU A 486 -12.53 -18.57 -3.30
C LEU A 486 -11.75 -18.69 -4.62
N ASP A 487 -12.41 -19.16 -5.69
CA ASP A 487 -11.82 -19.19 -7.02
C ASP A 487 -11.72 -17.79 -7.63
N TRP A 488 -12.79 -16.99 -7.50
CA TRP A 488 -12.76 -15.58 -7.92
C TRP A 488 -11.63 -14.80 -7.21
N MET A 489 -11.43 -15.04 -5.91
CA MET A 489 -10.37 -14.42 -5.10
C MET A 489 -8.95 -14.74 -5.59
N LYS A 490 -8.73 -15.62 -6.56
CA LYS A 490 -7.41 -15.88 -7.14
C LYS A 490 -6.98 -14.85 -8.21
N PHE A 491 -7.80 -13.83 -8.48
CA PHE A 491 -7.49 -12.81 -9.50
C PHE A 491 -6.10 -12.18 -9.30
N SER A 492 -5.40 -11.88 -10.39
CA SER A 492 -4.10 -11.22 -10.32
C SER A 492 -4.26 -9.71 -10.25
N SER A 493 -3.52 -9.08 -9.33
CA SER A 493 -3.42 -7.63 -9.26
C SER A 493 -1.98 -7.26 -8.92
N PRO A 494 -1.27 -6.53 -9.80
CA PRO A 494 0.11 -6.11 -9.55
C PRO A 494 0.24 -5.33 -8.25
N GLY A 495 1.17 -5.72 -7.39
CA GLY A 495 1.41 -5.07 -6.10
C GLY A 495 0.48 -5.48 -4.96
N HIS A 496 -0.61 -6.19 -5.23
CA HIS A 496 -1.58 -6.63 -4.20
C HIS A 496 -1.53 -8.14 -3.99
N HIS A 497 -0.89 -8.54 -2.89
CA HIS A 497 -0.58 -9.94 -2.59
C HIS A 497 -1.13 -10.40 -1.24
N ASP A 498 -1.95 -9.59 -0.59
CA ASP A 498 -2.49 -9.84 0.74
C ASP A 498 -3.53 -10.94 0.77
N ASP A 499 -3.89 -11.36 1.98
CA ASP A 499 -5.08 -12.15 2.26
C ASP A 499 -6.32 -11.44 1.74
N ARG A 500 -7.35 -12.22 1.40
CA ARG A 500 -8.56 -11.66 0.80
C ARG A 500 -9.77 -12.20 1.50
N THR A 501 -10.61 -11.32 2.02
CA THR A 501 -11.86 -11.67 2.68
C THR A 501 -13.01 -10.83 2.15
N LEU A 502 -14.12 -11.48 1.83
CA LEU A 502 -15.33 -10.86 1.31
C LEU A 502 -16.55 -11.53 1.93
N ILE A 503 -17.52 -10.70 2.34
CA ILE A 503 -18.89 -11.11 2.63
C ILE A 503 -19.81 -10.37 1.66
N VAL A 504 -20.74 -11.09 1.04
CA VAL A 504 -21.80 -10.54 0.18
C VAL A 504 -23.16 -11.01 0.66
N ILE A 505 -24.10 -10.08 0.81
CA ILE A 505 -25.53 -10.33 0.99
C ILE A 505 -26.25 -9.91 -0.30
N TRP A 506 -27.12 -10.76 -0.85
CA TRP A 506 -27.92 -10.46 -2.05
C TRP A 506 -29.29 -11.12 -2.07
#